data_AF-A0A961FDA5-F1
#
_entry.id   AF-A0A961FDA5-F1
#
_cell.length_a   1.000
_cell.length_b   1.000
_cell.length_c   1.000
_cell.angle_alpha   90.00
_cell.angle_beta   90.00
_cell.angle_gamma   90.00
#
_symmetry.space_group_name_H-M   'P 1'
#
loop_
_entity.id
_entity.type
_entity.pdbx_description
1 polymer ?
#
loop_
_entity_poly.entity_id
_entity_poly.type
_entity_poly.pdbx_seq_one_letter_code
_entity_poly.pdbx_strand_id
1 'polypeptide(L)' 'MNILQDSNQLASLLSFHRKKSGLSQLRLADLAGVGKTVIYDLEHGKISVSNETSKSLL' A
#
# COMPACT_ATOMS: atom_id res chain seq x y z
N MET A 1 1.97 16.78 -19.64
CA MET A 1 1.69 16.27 -18.29
C MET A 1 2.20 14.83 -18.26
N ASN A 2 3.36 14.60 -17.66
CA ASN A 2 4.16 13.40 -17.90
C ASN A 2 3.77 12.28 -16.91
N ILE A 3 3.28 11.16 -17.44
CA ILE A 3 2.70 10.01 -16.71
C ILE A 3 3.83 9.06 -16.26
N LEU A 4 4.91 9.60 -15.70
CA LEU A 4 6.09 8.83 -15.25
C LEU A 4 6.53 9.23 -13.83
N GLN A 5 5.61 9.81 -13.04
CA GLN A 5 5.87 10.24 -11.66
C GLN A 5 4.90 9.57 -10.65
N ASP A 6 4.26 8.48 -11.06
CA ASP A 6 3.05 7.93 -10.44
C ASP A 6 3.30 7.14 -9.14
N SER A 7 4.46 6.49 -8.97
CA SER A 7 4.74 5.66 -7.79
C SER A 7 4.82 6.48 -6.49
N ASN A 8 5.40 7.68 -6.56
CA ASN A 8 5.52 8.59 -5.41
C ASN A 8 4.20 9.29 -5.08
N GLN A 9 3.37 9.54 -6.10
CA GLN A 9 2.04 10.12 -5.91
C GLN A 9 1.10 9.11 -5.25
N LEU A 10 1.12 7.85 -5.66
CA LEU A 10 0.32 6.79 -5.03
C LEU A 10 0.72 6.58 -3.57
N ALA A 11 2.01 6.50 -3.29
CA ALA A 11 2.56 6.41 -1.94
C ALA A 11 2.09 7.58 -1.05
N SER A 12 2.17 8.80 -1.57
CA SER A 12 1.74 10.02 -0.87
C SER A 12 0.24 10.05 -0.62
N LEU A 13 -0.57 9.64 -1.61
CA LEU A 13 -2.02 9.58 -1.53
C LEU A 13 -2.48 8.53 -0.52
N LEU A 14 -1.88 7.34 -0.54
CA LEU A 14 -2.16 6.26 0.42
C LEU A 14 -1.86 6.70 1.85
N SER A 15 -0.68 7.29 2.08
CA SER A 15 -0.29 7.82 3.38
C SER A 15 -1.20 8.95 3.85
N PHE A 16 -1.59 9.84 2.94
CA PHE A 16 -2.53 10.93 3.22
C PHE A 16 -3.90 10.40 3.66
N HIS A 17 -4.51 9.50 2.90
CA HIS A 17 -5.83 8.94 3.24
C HIS A 17 -5.79 8.09 4.50
N ARG A 18 -4.73 7.30 4.72
CA ARG A 18 -4.55 6.52 5.95
C ARG A 18 -4.48 7.42 7.19
N LYS A 19 -3.70 8.51 7.12
CA LYS A 19 -3.59 9.47 8.21
C LYS A 19 -4.91 10.21 8.44
N LYS A 20 -5.59 10.61 7.36
CA LYS A 20 -6.90 11.26 7.43
C LYS A 20 -7.98 10.37 8.08
N SER A 21 -7.92 9.05 7.88
CA SER A 21 -8.82 8.09 8.52
C SER A 21 -8.37 7.65 9.92
N GLY A 22 -7.24 8.15 10.43
CA GLY A 22 -6.71 7.79 11.75
C GLY A 22 -6.22 6.34 11.84
N LEU A 23 -5.97 5.68 10.71
CA LEU A 23 -5.54 4.28 10.70
C LEU A 23 -4.03 4.15 10.88
N SER A 24 -3.60 3.17 11.66
CA SER A 24 -2.20 2.71 11.61
C SER A 24 -1.96 1.88 10.36
N GLN A 25 -0.70 1.73 9.94
CA GLN A 25 -0.35 0.84 8.82
C GLN A 25 -0.81 -0.60 9.06
N LEU A 26 -0.73 -1.06 10.32
CA LEU A 26 -1.22 -2.39 10.73
C LEU A 26 -2.73 -2.50 10.52
N ARG A 27 -3.51 -1.52 10.99
CA ARG A 27 -4.97 -1.53 10.84
C ARG A 27 -5.42 -1.45 9.38
N LEU A 28 -4.70 -0.70 8.55
CA LEU A 28 -4.95 -0.67 7.11
C LEU A 28 -4.61 -2.01 6.45
N ALA A 29 -3.51 -2.65 6.87
CA ALA A 29 -3.10 -3.97 6.40
C ALA A 29 -4.13 -5.05 6.77
N ASP A 30 -4.60 -5.06 8.03
CA ASP A 30 -5.63 -5.96 8.51
C ASP A 30 -6.94 -5.80 7.72
N LEU A 31 -7.34 -4.56 7.44
CA LEU A 31 -8.55 -4.25 6.67
C LEU A 31 -8.41 -4.67 5.20
N ALA A 32 -7.22 -4.53 4.62
CA ALA A 32 -6.91 -4.91 3.24
C ALA A 32 -6.56 -6.40 3.08
N GLY A 33 -6.43 -7.15 4.18
CA GLY A 33 -6.02 -8.56 4.16
C GLY A 33 -4.57 -8.78 3.69
N VAL A 34 -3.69 -7.79 3.88
CA VAL A 34 -2.28 -7.86 3.48
C VAL A 34 -1.36 -7.77 4.69
N GLY A 35 -0.08 -8.12 4.53
CA GLY A 35 0.92 -7.90 5.57
C GLY A 35 1.21 -6.41 5.79
N LYS A 36 1.52 -6.00 7.03
CA LYS A 36 1.95 -4.62 7.35
C LYS A 36 3.10 -4.13 6.46
N THR A 37 4.03 -5.02 6.12
CA THR A 37 5.16 -4.74 5.21
C THR A 37 4.70 -4.33 3.82
N VAL A 38 3.61 -4.90 3.30
CA VAL A 38 3.04 -4.51 2.00
C VAL A 38 2.56 -3.05 2.03
N ILE A 39 1.86 -2.64 3.09
CA ILE A 39 1.44 -1.24 3.27
C ILE A 39 2.65 -0.31 3.41
N TYR A 40 3.67 -0.73 4.16
CA TYR A 40 4.90 0.04 4.30
C TYR A 40 5.61 0.24 2.96
N ASP A 41 5.78 -0.82 2.18
CA ASP A 41 6.45 -0.78 0.89
C ASP A 41 5.67 0.04 -0.14
N LEU A 42 4.33 -0.03 -0.11
CA LEU A 42 3.44 0.82 -0.90
C LEU A 42 3.59 2.31 -0.54
N GLU A 43 3.70 2.65 0.74
CA GLU A 43 3.92 4.03 1.21
C GLU A 43 5.33 4.56 0.93
N HIS A 44 6.30 3.69 0.64
CA HIS A 44 7.69 4.09 0.33
C HIS A 44 8.05 3.89 -1.14
N GLY A 45 7.07 3.62 -2.01
CA GLY A 45 7.28 3.46 -3.46
C GLY A 45 8.10 2.22 -3.85
N LYS A 46 8.29 1.28 -2.92
CA LYS A 46 8.97 -0.01 -3.17
C LYS A 46 7.97 -1.05 -3.63
N ILE A 47 7.33 -0.82 -4.76
CA ILE A 47 6.43 -1.81 -5.36
C ILE A 47 7.26 -2.88 -6.07
N SER A 48 7.98 -3.72 -5.32
CA SER A 48 8.32 -5.06 -5.83
C SER A 48 7.12 -5.94 -5.56
N VAL A 49 6.19 -5.94 -6.50
CA VAL A 49 5.05 -6.86 -6.51
C VAL A 49 5.62 -8.27 -6.68
N SER A 50 6.00 -8.93 -5.58
CA SER A 50 6.08 -10.38 -5.60
C SER A 50 4.65 -10.87 -5.69
N ASN A 51 4.29 -11.29 -6.89
CA ASN A 51 2.99 -11.77 -7.33
C ASN A 51 2.62 -13.14 -6.70
N GLU A 52 2.99 -13.36 -5.44
CA GLU A 52 3.11 -14.68 -4.81
C GLU A 52 2.24 -14.81 -3.56
N THR A 53 1.13 -14.10 -3.44
CA THR A 53 0.13 -14.44 -2.41
C THR A 53 -1.31 -14.23 -2.85
N SER A 54 -1.64 -14.80 -4.00
CA SER A 54 -2.99 -15.32 -4.25
C SER A 54 -3.06 -16.76 -3.75
N LYS A 55 -3.01 -16.97 -2.43
CA LYS A 55 -3.30 -18.28 -1.81
C LYS A 55 -4.05 -18.05 -0.50
N SER A 56 -5.37 -18.20 -0.54
CA SER A 56 -6.15 -18.86 0.53
C SER A 56 -7.67 -18.91 0.30
N LEU A 57 -8.22 -18.54 -0.86
CA LEU A 57 -9.66 -18.71 -1.11
C LEU A 57 -9.93 -19.09 -2.57
N LEU A 58 -9.73 -20.37 -2.89
CA LEU A 58 -10.54 -21.17 -3.81
C LEU A 58 -10.23 -22.65 -3.56
#